data_AF-A0A379GDF6-F1
#
_entry.id   AF-A0A379GDF6-F1
#
_cell.length_a   1.000
_cell.length_b   1.000
_cell.length_c   1.000
_cell.angle_alpha   90.00
_cell.angle_beta   90.00
_cell.angle_gamma   90.00
#
_symmetry.space_group_name_H-M   'P 1'
#
loop_
_entity.id
_entity.type
_entity.pdbx_description
1 polymer ?
#
loop_
_entity_poly.entity_id
_entity_poly.type
_entity_poly.pdbx_seq_one_letter_code
_entity_poly.pdbx_strand_id
1 'polypeptide(L)'
;MLLKETLFILKQINFNNTSGFVITEQKLEIDTPELTNNSSLDFKTEMGFYLGQPDQKGGLISKGEMKLSGNKLVSNKGRIVTENGDMELKFTSVDNTSGTIASHKNASVVTSTFTNSQGTLFGQDKLTLQTDTLKNNSTGSVESNTLKGVIASSGDTEVTVNRDFENNGVISGVEHLRVNINGKYTNASNSIMSGKNSFELGVTGNIINRGILNSIKDTTISGENITNEKSGIIVGRESITIDNKGTFTNKGKVVGAVK
;
A
#
# COMPACT_ATOMS: atom_id res chain seq x y z
N MET A 1 15.00 21.96 0.95
CA MET A 1 15.14 22.11 -0.52
C MET A 1 13.86 22.69 -1.07
N LEU A 2 13.95 23.60 -2.03
CA LEU A 2 12.81 24.14 -2.79
C LEU A 2 13.19 24.07 -4.27
N LEU A 3 12.48 23.27 -5.06
CA LEU A 3 12.84 23.00 -6.46
C LEU A 3 11.59 22.86 -7.32
N LYS A 4 11.58 23.55 -8.47
CA LYS A 4 10.59 23.37 -9.53
C LYS A 4 11.31 23.22 -10.86
N GLU A 5 11.11 22.09 -11.51
CA GLU A 5 11.74 21.78 -12.79
C GLU A 5 10.74 21.20 -13.78
N THR A 6 11.04 21.25 -15.08
CA THR A 6 10.23 20.51 -16.06
C THR A 6 10.52 19.01 -15.97
N LEU A 7 11.81 18.69 -15.94
CA LEU A 7 12.36 17.35 -15.83
C LEU A 7 13.49 17.40 -14.80
N PHE A 8 13.44 16.51 -13.80
CA PHE A 8 14.55 16.36 -12.85
C PHE A 8 15.06 14.93 -12.91
N ILE A 9 16.34 14.77 -13.25
CA ILE A 9 17.04 13.49 -13.26
C ILE A 9 18.23 13.61 -12.31
N LEU A 10 18.28 12.75 -11.30
CA LEU A 10 19.42 12.65 -10.38
C LEU A 10 19.96 11.22 -10.39
N LYS A 11 21.27 11.07 -10.56
CA LYS A 11 21.98 9.80 -10.44
C LYS A 11 23.19 9.96 -9.50
N GLN A 12 23.52 8.91 -8.74
CA GLN A 12 24.79 8.69 -8.04
C GLN A 12 25.01 9.32 -6.64
N ILE A 13 24.12 10.18 -6.12
CA ILE A 13 24.28 10.76 -4.77
C ILE A 13 23.05 10.56 -3.89
N ASN A 14 23.27 10.45 -2.57
CA ASN A 14 22.20 10.49 -1.58
C ASN A 14 21.35 11.75 -1.76
N PHE A 15 20.04 11.56 -1.78
CA PHE A 15 19.09 12.64 -1.97
C PHE A 15 18.29 12.88 -0.68
N ASN A 16 18.39 14.09 -0.13
CA ASN A 16 17.71 14.46 1.11
C ASN A 16 16.74 15.62 0.88
N ASN A 17 15.45 15.31 0.97
CA ASN A 17 14.33 16.24 0.97
C ASN A 17 13.58 16.24 2.30
N THR A 18 14.26 16.54 3.40
CA THR A 18 13.61 16.73 4.71
C THR A 18 12.97 18.11 4.78
N SER A 19 11.66 18.15 5.08
CA SER A 19 10.86 19.39 5.17
C SER A 19 10.95 20.30 3.94
N GLY A 20 11.32 19.71 2.79
CA GLY A 20 11.47 20.41 1.52
C GLY A 20 10.34 20.12 0.56
N PHE A 21 10.33 20.83 -0.55
CA PHE A 21 9.34 20.67 -1.61
C PHE A 21 10.03 20.65 -2.98
N VAL A 22 9.87 19.53 -3.67
CA VAL A 22 10.33 19.33 -5.05
C VAL A 22 9.10 19.05 -5.89
N ILE A 23 8.94 19.81 -6.96
CA ILE A 23 7.89 19.59 -7.96
C ILE A 23 8.49 19.51 -9.35
N THR A 24 8.04 18.54 -10.14
CA THR A 24 8.39 18.44 -11.57
C THR A 24 7.13 18.53 -12.44
N GLU A 25 7.19 19.23 -13.57
CA GLU A 25 6.03 19.39 -14.46
C GLU A 25 5.80 18.18 -15.39
N GLN A 26 6.85 17.44 -15.76
CA GLN A 26 6.74 16.30 -16.69
C GLN A 26 7.25 14.99 -16.10
N LYS A 27 8.43 14.98 -15.48
CA LYS A 27 9.01 13.74 -14.97
C LYS A 27 9.99 13.97 -13.82
N LEU A 28 9.92 13.09 -12.82
CA LEU A 28 10.89 12.95 -11.75
C LEU A 28 11.58 11.59 -11.85
N GLU A 29 12.89 11.58 -12.09
CA GLU A 29 13.71 10.37 -12.07
C GLU A 29 14.84 10.51 -11.04
N ILE A 30 14.87 9.66 -10.02
CA ILE A 30 15.95 9.65 -9.03
C ILE A 30 16.47 8.24 -8.90
N ASP A 31 17.76 8.05 -9.17
CA ASP A 31 18.49 6.81 -8.96
C ASP A 31 19.63 7.05 -7.96
N THR A 32 19.41 6.67 -6.71
CA THR A 32 20.28 7.01 -5.58
C THR A 32 20.44 5.82 -4.64
N PRO A 33 21.61 5.61 -4.01
CA PRO A 33 21.72 4.64 -2.91
C PRO A 33 20.67 4.88 -1.81
N GLU A 34 20.52 6.14 -1.37
CA GLU A 34 19.54 6.51 -0.35
C GLU A 34 18.72 7.75 -0.76
N LEU A 35 17.40 7.64 -0.59
CA LEU A 35 16.44 8.72 -0.76
C LEU A 35 15.76 8.97 0.59
N THR A 36 15.88 10.19 1.11
CA THR A 36 15.14 10.66 2.29
C THR A 36 14.14 11.72 1.86
N ASN A 37 12.86 11.54 2.19
CA ASN A 37 11.79 12.51 1.98
C ASN A 37 10.89 12.53 3.21
N ASN A 38 11.33 13.22 4.27
CA ASN A 38 10.66 13.17 5.57
C ASN A 38 10.03 14.51 5.93
N SER A 39 9.11 14.47 6.89
CA SER A 39 8.56 15.67 7.53
C SER A 39 7.99 16.67 6.52
N SER A 40 7.32 16.17 5.48
CA SER A 40 6.77 17.02 4.42
C SER A 40 5.70 17.99 4.91
N LEU A 41 5.09 17.72 6.07
CA LEU A 41 4.14 18.60 6.74
C LEU A 41 4.82 19.81 7.42
N ASP A 42 6.12 19.74 7.70
CA ASP A 42 6.88 20.85 8.29
C ASP A 42 7.33 21.87 7.23
N PHE A 43 7.00 21.62 5.96
CA PHE A 43 7.21 22.58 4.88
C PHE A 43 6.34 23.82 5.09
N LYS A 44 6.99 24.99 5.11
CA LYS A 44 6.31 26.29 5.21
C LYS A 44 5.53 26.55 3.93
N THR A 45 4.20 26.45 3.99
CA THR A 45 3.31 26.58 2.82
C THR A 45 3.45 27.94 2.14
N GLU A 46 3.84 28.99 2.87
CA GLU A 46 4.12 30.31 2.29
C GLU A 46 5.29 30.28 1.29
N MET A 47 6.20 29.31 1.41
CA MET A 47 7.28 29.11 0.43
C MET A 47 6.74 28.51 -0.89
N GLY A 48 5.56 27.91 -0.87
CA GLY A 48 4.87 27.40 -2.05
C GLY A 48 4.54 28.49 -3.08
N PHE A 49 4.36 29.75 -2.64
CA PHE A 49 4.16 30.89 -3.55
C PHE A 49 5.29 31.06 -4.55
N TYR A 50 6.55 30.83 -4.14
CA TYR A 50 7.71 30.91 -5.03
C TYR A 50 7.69 29.86 -6.16
N LEU A 51 6.92 28.79 -5.99
CA LEU A 51 6.75 27.74 -7.01
C LEU A 51 5.42 27.85 -7.77
N GLY A 52 4.58 28.84 -7.45
CA GLY A 52 3.21 28.94 -7.93
C GLY A 52 2.31 27.83 -7.37
N GLN A 53 2.58 27.40 -6.13
CA GLN A 53 1.94 26.29 -5.41
C GLN A 53 1.60 26.70 -3.96
N PRO A 54 0.83 27.79 -3.73
CA PRO A 54 0.70 28.44 -2.43
C PRO A 54 0.11 27.58 -1.32
N ASP A 55 -0.70 26.57 -1.66
CA ASP A 55 -1.41 25.71 -0.70
C ASP A 55 -0.85 24.28 -0.61
N GLN A 56 0.31 24.03 -1.23
CA GLN A 56 0.89 22.69 -1.24
C GLN A 56 1.71 22.42 0.02
N LYS A 57 1.49 21.23 0.59
CA LYS A 57 2.41 20.60 1.54
C LYS A 57 3.71 20.23 0.81
N GLY A 58 4.82 20.14 1.54
CA GLY A 58 6.09 19.70 0.98
C GLY A 58 6.07 18.26 0.48
N GLY A 59 7.23 17.77 0.07
CA GLY A 59 7.42 16.41 -0.45
C GLY A 59 8.04 16.36 -1.84
N LEU A 60 7.97 15.19 -2.46
CA LEU A 60 8.37 14.93 -3.85
C LEU A 60 7.14 14.76 -4.70
N ILE A 61 6.89 15.72 -5.58
CA ILE A 61 5.71 15.76 -6.43
C ILE A 61 6.17 15.72 -7.89
N SER A 62 5.54 14.86 -8.69
CA SER A 62 5.65 14.94 -10.14
C SER A 62 4.27 15.10 -10.76
N LYS A 63 4.11 16.09 -11.64
CA LYS A 63 2.86 16.24 -12.37
C LYS A 63 2.69 15.23 -13.50
N GLY A 64 3.78 14.59 -13.93
CA GLY A 64 3.76 13.46 -14.86
C GLY A 64 4.33 12.20 -14.22
N GLU A 65 5.25 11.53 -14.92
CA GLU A 65 5.80 10.24 -14.49
C GLU A 65 6.82 10.38 -13.36
N MET A 66 6.82 9.42 -12.43
CA MET A 66 7.83 9.32 -11.39
C MET A 66 8.51 7.96 -11.39
N LYS A 67 9.84 7.96 -11.42
CA LYS A 67 10.68 6.77 -11.27
C LYS A 67 11.71 7.00 -10.18
N LEU A 68 11.57 6.29 -9.06
CA LEU A 68 12.53 6.36 -7.97
C LEU A 68 13.15 4.99 -7.76
N SER A 69 14.48 4.91 -7.77
CA SER A 69 15.23 3.69 -7.54
C SER A 69 16.40 3.87 -6.59
N GLY A 70 16.78 2.77 -5.92
CA GLY A 70 17.88 2.80 -4.97
C GLY A 70 17.97 1.60 -4.04
N ASN A 71 18.72 1.75 -2.95
CA ASN A 71 18.78 0.76 -1.88
C ASN A 71 17.75 1.06 -0.80
N LYS A 72 17.61 2.33 -0.41
CA LYS A 72 16.76 2.73 0.72
C LYS A 72 15.95 3.99 0.41
N LEU A 73 14.65 3.90 0.62
CA LEU A 73 13.73 5.03 0.65
C LEU A 73 13.19 5.21 2.07
N VAL A 74 13.40 6.39 2.65
CA VAL A 74 12.78 6.80 3.92
C VAL A 74 11.82 7.94 3.64
N SER A 75 10.53 7.71 3.88
CA SER A 75 9.43 8.66 3.68
C SER A 75 8.57 8.78 4.95
N ASN A 76 9.23 8.91 6.10
CA ASN A 76 8.58 9.04 7.40
C ASN A 76 7.92 10.42 7.55
N LYS A 77 6.60 10.45 7.76
CA LYS A 77 5.78 11.67 7.64
C LYS A 77 6.03 12.42 6.32
N GLY A 78 6.49 11.67 5.32
CA GLY A 78 6.83 12.15 4.00
C GLY A 78 5.63 12.17 3.08
N ARG A 79 5.74 12.88 1.96
CA ARG A 79 4.76 12.91 0.89
C ARG A 79 5.46 12.70 -0.46
N ILE A 80 5.09 11.64 -1.17
CA ILE A 80 5.58 11.32 -2.52
C ILE A 80 4.34 11.11 -3.40
N VAL A 81 4.15 11.95 -4.43
CA VAL A 81 2.92 11.94 -5.23
C VAL A 81 3.18 12.13 -6.71
N THR A 82 2.47 11.37 -7.55
CA THR A 82 2.25 11.75 -8.96
C THR A 82 0.85 12.28 -9.20
N GLU A 83 0.71 13.38 -9.95
CA GLU A 83 -0.60 14.01 -10.19
C GLU A 83 -1.28 13.52 -11.48
N ASN A 84 -0.54 13.27 -12.56
CA ASN A 84 -1.14 12.85 -13.85
C ASN A 84 -0.38 11.72 -14.57
N GLY A 85 0.67 11.15 -13.96
CA GLY A 85 1.45 10.07 -14.55
C GLY A 85 1.67 8.90 -13.60
N ASP A 86 2.21 7.81 -14.15
CA ASP A 86 2.49 6.59 -13.41
C ASP A 86 3.65 6.77 -12.43
N MET A 87 3.62 5.98 -11.36
CA MET A 87 4.68 5.89 -10.36
C MET A 87 5.34 4.51 -10.39
N GLU A 88 6.66 4.49 -10.49
CA GLU A 88 7.51 3.31 -10.36
C GLU A 88 8.51 3.51 -9.21
N LEU A 89 8.42 2.69 -8.16
CA LEU A 89 9.34 2.68 -7.04
C LEU A 89 10.07 1.34 -6.97
N LYS A 90 11.41 1.37 -7.06
CA LYS A 90 12.25 0.18 -6.98
C LYS A 90 13.37 0.35 -5.96
N PHE A 91 13.18 -0.18 -4.76
CA PHE A 91 14.15 -0.05 -3.67
C PHE A 91 14.38 -1.35 -2.94
N THR A 92 15.57 -1.63 -2.42
CA THR A 92 15.74 -2.78 -1.51
C THR A 92 14.88 -2.63 -0.24
N SER A 93 14.76 -1.42 0.31
CA SER A 93 13.90 -1.14 1.46
C SER A 93 13.15 0.19 1.33
N VAL A 94 11.88 0.18 1.74
CA VAL A 94 11.02 1.37 1.81
C VAL A 94 10.41 1.48 3.20
N ASP A 95 10.59 2.63 3.84
CA ASP A 95 9.92 3.02 5.07
C ASP A 95 8.94 4.17 4.80
N ASN A 96 7.64 3.86 4.79
CA ASN A 96 6.53 4.80 4.65
C ASN A 96 5.81 5.05 5.99
N THR A 97 6.54 5.04 7.11
CA THR A 97 5.94 5.23 8.44
C THR A 97 5.25 6.60 8.56
N SER A 98 3.95 6.61 8.84
CA SER A 98 3.13 7.83 8.88
C SER A 98 3.22 8.72 7.63
N GLY A 99 3.74 8.17 6.53
CA GLY A 99 3.93 8.87 5.26
C GLY A 99 2.79 8.63 4.29
N THR A 100 2.87 9.27 3.13
CA THR A 100 1.98 9.06 1.99
C THR A 100 2.80 8.88 0.73
N ILE A 101 2.60 7.73 0.08
CA ILE A 101 3.06 7.44 -1.27
C ILE A 101 1.80 7.23 -2.11
N ALA A 102 1.54 8.10 -3.08
CA ALA A 102 0.30 8.06 -3.85
C ALA A 102 0.53 8.34 -5.34
N SER A 103 -0.14 7.59 -6.21
CA SER A 103 -0.24 7.91 -7.62
C SER A 103 -1.69 8.21 -7.99
N HIS A 104 -1.93 9.30 -8.71
CA HIS A 104 -3.21 9.56 -9.35
C HIS A 104 -3.41 8.77 -10.68
N LYS A 105 -2.49 7.84 -10.98
CA LYS A 105 -2.56 6.85 -12.08
C LYS A 105 -2.20 5.48 -11.54
N ASN A 106 -1.33 4.73 -12.23
CA ASN A 106 -0.83 3.44 -11.75
C ASN A 106 0.34 3.64 -10.79
N ALA A 107 0.36 2.87 -9.71
CA ALA A 107 1.50 2.75 -8.82
C ALA A 107 2.08 1.33 -8.88
N SER A 108 3.38 1.22 -9.15
CA SER A 108 4.16 -0.01 -9.10
C SER A 108 5.28 0.13 -8.08
N VAL A 109 5.30 -0.75 -7.08
CA VAL A 109 6.31 -0.77 -6.01
C VAL A 109 6.94 -2.15 -5.95
N VAL A 110 8.26 -2.21 -6.15
CA VAL A 110 9.06 -3.43 -6.04
C VAL A 110 10.13 -3.23 -4.98
N THR A 111 10.13 -4.08 -3.95
CA THR A 111 11.10 -3.99 -2.86
C THR A 111 11.43 -5.34 -2.22
N SER A 112 12.45 -5.42 -1.37
CA SER A 112 12.62 -6.57 -0.48
C SER A 112 11.93 -6.35 0.87
N THR A 113 11.81 -5.10 1.32
CA THR A 113 11.11 -4.79 2.58
C THR A 113 10.30 -3.52 2.45
N PHE A 114 8.98 -3.63 2.61
CA PHE A 114 8.08 -2.50 2.65
C PHE A 114 7.49 -2.33 4.06
N THR A 115 7.72 -1.17 4.68
CA THR A 115 7.10 -0.79 5.96
C THR A 115 6.07 0.31 5.73
N ASN A 116 4.81 0.00 6.01
CA ASN A 116 3.65 0.90 5.92
C ASN A 116 2.98 1.06 7.30
N SER A 117 3.76 1.48 8.30
CA SER A 117 3.25 1.65 9.66
C SER A 117 2.54 2.99 9.80
N GLN A 118 1.22 2.98 9.99
CA GLN A 118 0.38 4.18 10.00
C GLN A 118 0.47 5.04 8.72
N GLY A 119 1.06 4.48 7.65
CA GLY A 119 1.26 5.14 6.36
C GLY A 119 0.09 4.90 5.40
N THR A 120 0.21 5.48 4.22
CA THR A 120 -0.67 5.24 3.08
C THR A 120 0.16 4.96 1.84
N LEU A 121 -0.11 3.83 1.18
CA LEU A 121 0.27 3.54 -0.21
C LEU A 121 -1.00 3.51 -1.05
N PHE A 122 -1.06 4.33 -2.10
CA PHE A 122 -2.25 4.47 -2.92
C PHE A 122 -1.94 4.54 -4.42
N GLY A 123 -2.77 3.90 -5.24
CA GLY A 123 -2.82 4.11 -6.69
C GLY A 123 -4.26 4.39 -7.12
N GLN A 124 -4.50 5.36 -7.99
CA GLN A 124 -5.87 5.67 -8.42
C GLN A 124 -6.42 4.56 -9.31
N ASP A 125 -5.72 4.24 -10.40
CA ASP A 125 -6.20 3.33 -11.44
C ASP A 125 -5.82 1.87 -11.11
N LYS A 126 -4.57 1.63 -10.71
CA LYS A 126 -4.07 0.33 -10.25
C LYS A 126 -2.94 0.51 -9.26
N LEU A 127 -2.86 -0.38 -8.27
CA LEU A 127 -1.73 -0.53 -7.37
C LEU A 127 -1.14 -1.94 -7.49
N THR A 128 0.17 -2.02 -7.74
CA THR A 128 0.94 -3.27 -7.65
C THR A 128 2.04 -3.12 -6.61
N LEU A 129 2.07 -3.99 -5.61
CA LEU A 129 3.12 -4.07 -4.60
C LEU A 129 3.73 -5.47 -4.59
N GLN A 130 5.03 -5.56 -4.89
CA GLN A 130 5.81 -6.79 -4.80
C GLN A 130 6.88 -6.61 -3.73
N THR A 131 6.88 -7.47 -2.71
CA THR A 131 7.86 -7.41 -1.63
C THR A 131 8.24 -8.78 -1.08
N ASP A 132 9.45 -8.94 -0.55
CA ASP A 132 9.76 -10.15 0.22
C ASP A 132 9.11 -10.10 1.60
N THR A 133 9.18 -8.95 2.27
CA THR A 133 8.62 -8.74 3.61
C THR A 133 7.74 -7.50 3.62
N LEU A 134 6.51 -7.64 4.12
CA LEU A 134 5.56 -6.55 4.26
C LEU A 134 5.22 -6.33 5.74
N LYS A 135 5.35 -5.09 6.22
CA LYS A 135 4.80 -4.64 7.51
C LYS A 135 3.69 -3.63 7.24
N ASN A 136 2.43 -4.05 7.37
CA ASN A 136 1.29 -3.15 7.25
C ASN A 136 0.59 -3.02 8.61
N ASN A 137 0.92 -1.96 9.35
CA ASN A 137 0.51 -1.80 10.74
C ASN A 137 -0.40 -0.59 10.93
N SER A 138 -1.47 -0.77 11.68
CA SER A 138 -2.37 0.28 12.11
C SER A 138 -2.36 0.45 13.62
N THR A 139 -2.65 1.67 14.08
CA THR A 139 -2.94 2.00 15.49
C THR A 139 -4.41 2.36 15.70
N GLY A 140 -5.21 2.42 14.63
CA GLY A 140 -6.63 2.72 14.68
C GLY A 140 -7.50 1.47 14.83
N SER A 141 -8.82 1.65 14.85
CA SER A 141 -9.79 0.56 14.85
C SER A 141 -10.84 0.73 13.77
N VAL A 142 -11.43 -0.40 13.35
CA VAL A 142 -12.56 -0.43 12.43
C VAL A 142 -13.74 0.38 13.01
N GLU A 143 -14.03 0.18 14.30
CA GLU A 143 -15.17 0.78 15.00
C GLU A 143 -15.12 2.31 15.07
N SER A 144 -13.91 2.87 15.20
CA SER A 144 -13.70 4.31 15.27
C SER A 144 -13.46 4.97 13.91
N ASN A 145 -13.41 4.17 12.82
CA ASN A 145 -13.03 4.63 11.49
C ASN A 145 -11.68 5.39 11.48
N THR A 146 -10.71 4.92 12.27
CA THR A 146 -9.39 5.57 12.42
C THR A 146 -8.23 4.73 11.87
N LEU A 147 -8.53 3.61 11.19
CA LEU A 147 -7.50 2.74 10.64
C LEU A 147 -6.55 3.51 9.71
N LYS A 148 -5.28 3.52 10.10
CA LYS A 148 -4.14 3.86 9.24
C LYS A 148 -3.48 2.58 8.72
N GLY A 149 -2.32 2.69 8.08
CA GLY A 149 -1.65 1.51 7.49
C GLY A 149 -2.49 1.01 6.32
N VAL A 150 -2.70 1.91 5.35
CA VAL A 150 -3.58 1.70 4.20
C VAL A 150 -2.72 1.37 2.99
N ILE A 151 -3.07 0.30 2.29
CA ILE A 151 -2.55 -0.08 0.98
C ILE A 151 -3.76 -0.24 0.08
N ALA A 152 -4.02 0.71 -0.82
CA ALA A 152 -5.30 0.70 -1.54
C ALA A 152 -5.25 1.28 -2.95
N SER A 153 -6.30 0.99 -3.72
CA SER A 153 -6.56 1.68 -4.98
C SER A 153 -8.04 1.92 -5.23
N SER A 154 -8.37 2.88 -6.10
CA SER A 154 -9.74 3.03 -6.63
C SER A 154 -10.06 2.08 -7.78
N GLY A 155 -9.08 1.35 -8.29
CA GLY A 155 -9.27 0.23 -9.22
C GLY A 155 -8.75 -1.07 -8.62
N ASP A 156 -7.77 -1.67 -9.29
CA ASP A 156 -7.22 -2.97 -8.91
C ASP A 156 -6.03 -2.84 -7.95
N THR A 157 -6.01 -3.68 -6.92
CA THR A 157 -4.86 -3.82 -6.02
C THR A 157 -4.32 -5.24 -6.07
N GLU A 158 -3.04 -5.35 -6.44
CA GLU A 158 -2.29 -6.61 -6.48
C GLU A 158 -1.12 -6.53 -5.50
N VAL A 159 -1.11 -7.42 -4.50
CA VAL A 159 -0.03 -7.51 -3.51
C VAL A 159 0.59 -8.89 -3.53
N THR A 160 1.90 -8.97 -3.72
CA THR A 160 2.68 -10.20 -3.63
C THR A 160 3.70 -10.09 -2.51
N VAL A 161 3.67 -11.02 -1.55
CA VAL A 161 4.61 -11.11 -0.43
C VAL A 161 5.33 -12.45 -0.46
N ASN A 162 6.66 -12.47 -0.57
CA ASN A 162 7.42 -13.72 -0.75
C ASN A 162 7.73 -14.49 0.55
N ARG A 163 7.24 -14.02 1.70
CA ARG A 163 7.45 -14.61 3.02
C ARG A 163 6.18 -14.53 3.87
N ASP A 164 6.27 -15.01 5.11
CA ASP A 164 5.23 -14.88 6.11
C ASP A 164 4.78 -13.42 6.26
N PHE A 165 3.46 -13.21 6.31
CA PHE A 165 2.85 -11.90 6.39
C PHE A 165 1.78 -11.84 7.48
N GLU A 166 1.88 -10.83 8.33
CA GLU A 166 0.81 -10.45 9.26
C GLU A 166 0.28 -9.06 8.89
N ASN A 167 -0.99 -9.00 8.48
CA ASN A 167 -1.67 -7.74 8.22
C ASN A 167 -2.31 -7.22 9.50
N ASN A 168 -1.95 -6.00 9.88
CA ASN A 168 -2.50 -5.24 11.02
C ASN A 168 -3.20 -3.96 10.56
N GLY A 169 -3.46 -3.80 9.25
CA GLY A 169 -4.06 -2.61 8.65
C GLY A 169 -5.09 -2.92 7.57
N VAL A 170 -5.24 -1.99 6.63
CA VAL A 170 -6.20 -2.09 5.53
C VAL A 170 -5.46 -2.38 4.23
N ILE A 171 -5.92 -3.40 3.49
CA ILE A 171 -5.54 -3.61 2.09
C ILE A 171 -6.83 -3.66 1.26
N SER A 172 -6.95 -2.82 0.23
CA SER A 172 -8.22 -2.70 -0.50
C SER A 172 -8.06 -2.41 -1.99
N GLY A 173 -8.77 -3.15 -2.83
CA GLY A 173 -9.01 -2.83 -4.24
C GLY A 173 -10.48 -2.48 -4.44
N VAL A 174 -10.79 -1.28 -4.89
CA VAL A 174 -12.19 -0.89 -5.14
C VAL A 174 -12.80 -1.65 -6.31
N GLU A 175 -12.02 -2.21 -7.24
CA GLU A 175 -12.55 -3.17 -8.21
C GLU A 175 -12.14 -4.58 -7.78
N HIS A 176 -10.90 -4.99 -8.03
CA HIS A 176 -10.38 -6.29 -7.62
C HIS A 176 -9.26 -6.16 -6.59
N LEU A 177 -9.29 -7.00 -5.54
CA LEU A 177 -8.16 -7.19 -4.63
C LEU A 177 -7.60 -8.60 -4.81
N ARG A 178 -6.33 -8.70 -5.22
CA ARG A 178 -5.57 -9.95 -5.27
C ARG A 178 -4.36 -9.88 -4.34
N VAL A 179 -4.24 -10.85 -3.44
CA VAL A 179 -3.13 -10.96 -2.50
C VAL A 179 -2.52 -12.35 -2.59
N ASN A 180 -1.24 -12.43 -2.95
CA ASN A 180 -0.47 -13.67 -3.05
C ASN A 180 0.64 -13.69 -1.99
N ILE A 181 0.72 -14.76 -1.20
CA ILE A 181 1.67 -14.87 -0.08
C ILE A 181 2.39 -16.21 -0.16
N ASN A 182 3.71 -16.17 -0.35
CA ASN A 182 4.57 -17.35 -0.36
C ASN A 182 5.09 -17.68 1.05
N GLY A 183 4.16 -17.96 1.97
CA GLY A 183 4.45 -18.26 3.36
C GLY A 183 3.16 -18.50 4.14
N LYS A 184 3.21 -18.26 5.45
CA LYS A 184 2.04 -18.24 6.33
C LYS A 184 1.42 -16.85 6.35
N TYR A 185 0.11 -16.80 6.54
CA TYR A 185 -0.62 -15.54 6.59
C TYR A 185 -1.47 -15.43 7.85
N THR A 186 -1.43 -14.26 8.49
CA THR A 186 -2.38 -13.88 9.54
C THR A 186 -3.03 -12.54 9.20
N ASN A 187 -4.36 -12.51 9.19
CA ASN A 187 -5.15 -11.27 9.21
C ASN A 187 -5.50 -10.95 10.67
N ALA A 188 -4.84 -9.97 11.28
CA ALA A 188 -5.06 -9.62 12.68
C ALA A 188 -6.49 -9.07 12.94
N SER A 189 -6.88 -8.98 14.21
CA SER A 189 -8.28 -8.72 14.59
C SER A 189 -8.83 -7.36 14.16
N ASN A 190 -7.98 -6.34 13.99
CA ASN A 190 -8.37 -4.99 13.56
C ASN A 190 -8.10 -4.74 12.07
N SER A 191 -7.92 -5.80 11.30
CA SER A 191 -7.45 -5.73 9.93
C SER A 191 -8.57 -5.97 8.93
N ILE A 192 -8.49 -5.29 7.78
CA ILE A 192 -9.46 -5.43 6.68
C ILE A 192 -8.69 -5.76 5.41
N MET A 193 -9.14 -6.80 4.70
CA MET A 193 -8.87 -6.98 3.28
C MET A 193 -10.19 -6.95 2.50
N SER A 194 -10.34 -5.99 1.61
CA SER A 194 -11.59 -5.77 0.88
C SER A 194 -11.39 -5.64 -0.62
N GLY A 195 -12.16 -6.40 -1.39
CA GLY A 195 -12.36 -6.19 -2.82
C GLY A 195 -13.82 -5.87 -3.11
N LYS A 196 -14.18 -4.93 -4.00
CA LYS A 196 -15.62 -4.74 -4.31
C LYS A 196 -16.14 -5.87 -5.19
N ASN A 197 -15.53 -6.06 -6.36
CA ASN A 197 -15.95 -7.07 -7.32
C ASN A 197 -15.36 -8.43 -6.98
N SER A 198 -14.05 -8.54 -6.76
CA SER A 198 -13.48 -9.78 -6.26
C SER A 198 -12.44 -9.54 -5.18
N PHE A 199 -12.40 -10.48 -4.25
CA PHE A 199 -11.31 -10.64 -3.30
C PHE A 199 -10.69 -12.03 -3.51
N GLU A 200 -9.41 -12.06 -3.86
CA GLU A 200 -8.63 -13.28 -4.06
C GLU A 200 -7.44 -13.28 -3.11
N LEU A 201 -7.37 -14.27 -2.22
CA LEU A 201 -6.26 -14.49 -1.31
C LEU A 201 -5.65 -15.86 -1.55
N GLY A 202 -4.46 -15.89 -2.15
CA GLY A 202 -3.68 -17.10 -2.36
C GLY A 202 -2.50 -17.18 -1.41
N VAL A 203 -2.42 -18.24 -0.60
CA VAL A 203 -1.36 -18.44 0.38
C VAL A 203 -0.75 -19.83 0.21
N THR A 204 0.57 -19.95 0.19
CA THR A 204 1.20 -21.29 0.03
C THR A 204 1.18 -22.11 1.32
N GLY A 205 1.16 -21.45 2.49
CA GLY A 205 1.07 -22.08 3.80
C GLY A 205 -0.28 -21.88 4.51
N ASN A 206 -0.23 -21.82 5.84
CA ASN A 206 -1.43 -21.71 6.68
C ASN A 206 -1.98 -20.28 6.72
N ILE A 207 -3.31 -20.16 6.75
CA ILE A 207 -4.06 -18.92 6.93
C ILE A 207 -4.73 -18.91 8.29
N ILE A 208 -4.55 -17.81 9.04
CA ILE A 208 -5.32 -17.49 10.24
C ILE A 208 -6.03 -16.17 10.01
N ASN A 209 -7.36 -16.20 9.91
CA ASN A 209 -8.17 -14.99 9.86
C ASN A 209 -8.75 -14.66 11.24
N ARG A 210 -8.39 -13.49 11.79
CA ARG A 210 -9.01 -12.90 12.99
C ARG A 210 -9.76 -11.61 12.69
N GLY A 211 -9.51 -11.00 11.53
CA GLY A 211 -10.12 -9.75 11.08
C GLY A 211 -11.21 -9.97 10.02
N ILE A 212 -11.32 -9.00 9.10
CA ILE A 212 -12.32 -9.01 8.03
C ILE A 212 -11.64 -9.32 6.69
N LEU A 213 -12.16 -10.33 6.00
CA LEU A 213 -11.88 -10.64 4.61
C LEU A 213 -13.20 -10.54 3.85
N ASN A 214 -13.37 -9.57 2.96
CA ASN A 214 -14.68 -9.34 2.35
C ASN A 214 -14.64 -8.94 0.88
N SER A 215 -15.72 -9.29 0.19
CA SER A 215 -16.10 -8.63 -1.04
C SER A 215 -17.60 -8.38 -1.17
N ILE A 216 -17.99 -7.53 -2.13
CA ILE A 216 -19.40 -7.37 -2.50
C ILE A 216 -19.84 -8.54 -3.37
N LYS A 217 -19.00 -9.05 -4.29
CA LYS A 217 -19.35 -10.22 -5.11
C LYS A 217 -18.62 -11.47 -4.65
N ASP A 218 -17.46 -11.75 -5.24
CA ASP A 218 -16.80 -13.05 -5.13
C ASP A 218 -15.62 -13.00 -4.16
N THR A 219 -15.53 -14.02 -3.31
CA THR A 219 -14.37 -14.22 -2.43
C THR A 219 -13.77 -15.59 -2.70
N THR A 220 -12.50 -15.62 -3.07
CA THR A 220 -11.71 -16.84 -3.24
C THR A 220 -10.53 -16.84 -2.27
N ILE A 221 -10.41 -17.90 -1.46
CA ILE A 221 -9.30 -18.06 -0.51
C ILE A 221 -8.68 -19.43 -0.74
N SER A 222 -7.37 -19.49 -1.00
CA SER A 222 -6.62 -20.73 -1.13
C SER A 222 -5.42 -20.78 -0.18
N GLY A 223 -5.13 -21.99 0.34
CA GLY A 223 -4.17 -22.18 1.43
C GLY A 223 -3.84 -23.65 1.71
N GLU A 224 -2.91 -23.88 2.65
CA GLU A 224 -2.69 -25.22 3.19
C GLU A 224 -3.79 -25.57 4.21
N ASN A 225 -3.70 -25.02 5.43
CA ASN A 225 -4.80 -25.05 6.41
C ASN A 225 -5.36 -23.64 6.58
N ILE A 226 -6.68 -23.52 6.64
CA ILE A 226 -7.36 -22.23 6.78
C ILE A 226 -8.16 -22.26 8.07
N THR A 227 -7.84 -21.35 8.99
CA THR A 227 -8.57 -21.15 10.24
C THR A 227 -9.22 -19.77 10.26
N ASN A 228 -10.54 -19.73 10.29
CA ASN A 228 -11.30 -18.52 10.59
C ASN A 228 -11.61 -18.50 12.10
N GLU A 229 -10.89 -17.69 12.86
CA GLU A 229 -11.02 -17.60 14.31
C GLU A 229 -12.34 -16.94 14.73
N LYS A 230 -12.67 -16.98 16.03
CA LYS A 230 -13.97 -16.50 16.56
C LYS A 230 -14.33 -15.06 16.15
N SER A 231 -13.33 -14.18 16.06
CA SER A 231 -13.50 -12.79 15.62
C SER A 231 -13.46 -12.62 14.09
N GLY A 232 -13.01 -13.65 13.38
CA GLY A 232 -12.84 -13.63 11.93
C GLY A 232 -14.17 -13.58 11.19
N ILE A 233 -14.21 -12.73 10.17
CA ILE A 233 -15.33 -12.58 9.24
C ILE A 233 -14.83 -12.81 7.83
N ILE A 234 -15.49 -13.72 7.11
CA ILE A 234 -15.29 -13.95 5.68
C ILE A 234 -16.61 -13.65 4.97
N VAL A 235 -16.59 -12.78 3.96
CA VAL A 235 -17.80 -12.38 3.20
C VAL A 235 -17.54 -12.48 1.71
N GLY A 236 -18.47 -13.08 0.98
CA GLY A 236 -18.60 -12.99 -0.48
C GLY A 236 -20.08 -13.10 -0.80
N ARG A 237 -20.71 -12.00 -1.22
CA ARG A 237 -22.19 -11.94 -1.28
C ARG A 237 -22.77 -12.59 -2.54
N GLU A 238 -21.96 -12.85 -3.55
CA GLU A 238 -22.35 -13.65 -4.72
C GLU A 238 -21.79 -15.07 -4.60
N SER A 239 -20.49 -15.21 -4.36
CA SER A 239 -19.87 -16.52 -4.14
C SER A 239 -18.73 -16.50 -3.12
N ILE A 240 -18.53 -17.65 -2.49
CA ILE A 240 -17.34 -17.94 -1.67
C ILE A 240 -16.75 -19.27 -2.13
N THR A 241 -15.48 -19.24 -2.52
CA THR A 241 -14.67 -20.40 -2.85
C THR A 241 -13.54 -20.54 -1.84
N ILE A 242 -13.48 -21.66 -1.12
CA ILE A 242 -12.39 -22.01 -0.21
C ILE A 242 -11.67 -23.22 -0.80
N ASP A 243 -10.44 -23.02 -1.26
CA ASP A 243 -9.60 -24.05 -1.90
C ASP A 243 -8.38 -24.34 -1.02
N ASN A 244 -8.60 -25.09 0.07
CA ASN A 244 -7.54 -25.53 0.97
C ASN A 244 -7.14 -26.99 0.70
N LYS A 245 -5.82 -27.26 0.79
CA LYS A 245 -5.29 -28.64 0.66
C LYS A 245 -5.54 -29.48 1.92
N GLY A 246 -5.42 -28.85 3.08
CA GLY A 246 -5.53 -29.46 4.41
C GLY A 246 -6.91 -29.24 5.00
N THR A 247 -6.97 -28.66 6.20
CA THR A 247 -8.23 -28.45 6.93
C THR A 247 -8.76 -27.02 6.80
N PHE A 248 -10.09 -26.89 6.72
CA PHE A 248 -10.80 -25.63 6.95
C PHE A 248 -11.50 -25.68 8.30
N THR A 249 -11.07 -24.83 9.24
CA THR A 249 -11.68 -24.70 10.56
C THR A 249 -12.37 -23.34 10.68
N ASN A 250 -13.69 -23.34 10.81
CA ASN A 250 -14.44 -22.12 11.06
C ASN A 250 -14.95 -22.05 12.50
N LYS A 251 -14.49 -21.04 13.24
CA LYS A 251 -14.99 -20.64 14.57
C LYS A 251 -15.68 -19.27 14.55
N GLY A 252 -15.54 -18.53 13.44
CA GLY A 252 -16.07 -17.20 13.22
C GLY A 252 -17.27 -17.18 12.26
N LYS A 253 -17.45 -16.05 11.58
CA LYS A 253 -18.54 -15.83 10.62
C LYS A 253 -18.06 -16.06 9.20
N VAL A 254 -18.86 -16.80 8.42
CA VAL A 254 -18.75 -16.90 6.96
C VAL A 254 -20.10 -16.52 6.39
N VAL A 255 -20.15 -15.48 5.58
CA VAL A 255 -21.39 -14.87 5.06
C VAL A 255 -21.39 -14.92 3.54
N GLY A 256 -22.12 -15.90 2.99
CA GLY A 256 -22.33 -16.08 1.56
C GLY A 256 -23.59 -15.36 1.04
N ALA A 257 -23.95 -15.64 -0.21
CA ALA A 257 -25.21 -15.19 -0.81
C ALA A 257 -26.43 -15.67 0.00
N VAL A 258 -27.38 -14.76 0.22
CA VAL A 258 -28.74 -15.11 0.65
C VAL A 258 -29.53 -15.38 -0.61
N LYS A 259 -29.88 -16.65 -0.86
CA LYS A 259 -30.81 -17.01 -1.94
C LYS A 259 -32.23 -16.62 -1.60
#